data_AF-A0A254RF91-F1
#
_entry.id   AF-A0A254RF91-F1
#
_cell.length_a   1.000
_cell.length_b   1.000
_cell.length_c   1.000
_cell.angle_alpha   90.00
_cell.angle_beta   90.00
_cell.angle_gamma   90.00
#
_symmetry.space_group_name_H-M   'P 1'
#
loop_
_entity.id
_entity.type
_entity.pdbx_description
1 polymer ?
#
loop_
_entity_poly.entity_id
_entity_poly.type
_entity_poly.pdbx_seq_one_letter_code
_entity_poly.pdbx_strand_id
1 'polypeptide(L)'
;MKLGTIMTMLGMGAVLAACDCCPQGEAKALSQDKELRAVMDNFTQNEVPAATPLVEKREVELIRLVSLVTQQSGALLQEEVATALAQGLAPEEILEAIYQCAPYTGFPRTVDAVEIARNVFKAKNVKVDENRATVTAQSRLEAGADAQGTLFGQTFRDMAKNGKSGMPTINYFLASNCFGDYYTRKGLDLNTRELLTMAILVNLGTEPQLKAHIGANLKIRTAEYVEQAIYNCLPYCGYPRTLNALRLLKEAVAETASQQGPSASSGTLNAAGAVNAAVAKTMPGKDWSVFPVGKPNDAYAKYFMGKSYLDMISKEQVGVGNVTFEPACRNNWHIHHAKKGGGQILIATAGRGYYQEWGKPAVELKPGDVVNIPAGVKHWHGAAPDSWFQHLAIEVPGEGSRNEWLEPVSDEDYGKLK
;
A
#
# COMPACT_ATOMS: atom_id res chain seq x y z
N MET A 1 -21.16 12.56 52.05
CA MET A 1 -20.02 12.12 51.21
C MET A 1 -20.47 12.31 49.76
N LYS A 2 -20.02 13.36 49.03
CA LYS A 2 -18.75 13.47 48.24
C LYS A 2 -18.57 12.21 47.36
N LEU A 3 -18.35 12.22 46.04
CA LEU A 3 -17.90 13.16 45.00
C LEU A 3 -18.71 12.83 43.71
N GLY A 4 -18.96 13.67 42.69
CA GLY A 4 -18.19 14.78 42.16
C GLY A 4 -17.31 14.34 40.98
N THR A 5 -17.85 14.29 39.76
CA THR A 5 -17.07 14.58 38.53
C THR A 5 -17.92 15.42 37.59
N ILE A 6 -17.60 16.70 37.59
CA ILE A 6 -18.06 17.74 36.69
C ILE A 6 -17.47 17.42 35.32
N MET A 7 -18.32 17.08 34.35
CA MET A 7 -17.93 17.07 32.94
C MET A 7 -17.99 18.52 32.48
N THR A 8 -16.85 19.20 32.58
CA THR A 8 -16.72 20.57 32.10
C THR A 8 -16.92 20.56 30.59
N MET A 9 -18.10 21.01 30.14
CA MET A 9 -18.26 21.56 28.79
C MET A 9 -17.29 22.73 28.67
N LEU A 10 -16.08 22.47 28.19
CA LEU A 10 -15.29 23.52 27.57
C LEU A 10 -15.97 23.83 26.24
N GLY A 11 -16.84 24.84 26.27
CA GLY A 11 -17.43 25.42 25.08
C GLY A 11 -16.33 25.93 24.15
N MET A 12 -16.02 25.16 23.11
CA MET A 12 -15.28 25.64 21.93
C MET A 12 -16.14 26.57 21.04
N GLY A 13 -17.41 26.77 21.38
CA GLY A 13 -18.32 27.70 20.69
C GLY A 13 -18.06 29.20 20.91
N ALA A 14 -16.98 29.60 21.59
CA ALA A 14 -16.75 31.00 21.97
C ALA A 14 -15.36 31.59 21.62
N VAL A 15 -14.58 30.97 20.71
CA VAL A 15 -13.27 31.51 20.27
C VAL A 15 -13.32 32.15 18.87
N LEU A 16 -14.49 32.27 18.26
CA LEU A 16 -14.68 32.97 16.97
C LEU A 16 -15.45 34.29 17.16
N ALA A 17 -14.93 35.17 18.01
CA ALA A 17 -15.27 36.58 17.92
C ALA A 17 -14.45 37.20 16.77
N ALA A 18 -15.10 37.35 15.62
CA ALA A 18 -14.78 38.27 14.53
C ALA A 18 -13.28 38.52 14.27
N CYS A 19 -12.63 37.63 13.51
CA CYS A 19 -11.51 38.07 12.68
C CYS A 19 -12.10 38.54 11.34
N ASP A 20 -11.90 39.81 10.98
CA ASP A 20 -12.24 40.42 9.69
C ASP A 20 -11.52 39.78 8.47
N CYS A 21 -10.84 38.65 8.69
CA CYS A 21 -10.00 37.96 7.73
C CYS A 21 -10.69 36.78 7.01
N CYS A 22 -11.95 36.46 7.34
CA CYS A 22 -12.65 35.32 6.73
C CYS A 22 -13.36 35.70 5.41
N PRO A 23 -13.21 34.95 4.30
CA PRO A 23 -14.04 35.14 3.12
C PRO A 23 -15.51 34.97 3.52
N GLN A 24 -16.28 36.05 3.44
CA GLN A 24 -17.56 36.26 4.14
C GLN A 24 -18.72 35.31 3.74
N GLY A 25 -18.48 34.29 2.90
CA GLY A 25 -19.48 33.37 2.36
C GLY A 25 -19.57 32.02 3.08
N GLU A 26 -18.48 31.27 3.16
CA GLU A 26 -18.51 29.86 3.63
C GLU A 26 -18.64 29.72 5.15
N ALA A 27 -17.90 30.52 5.93
CA ALA A 27 -18.03 30.54 7.39
C ALA A 27 -19.43 31.02 7.84
N LYS A 28 -20.07 31.87 7.03
CA LYS A 28 -21.43 32.35 7.27
C LYS A 28 -22.47 31.24 7.09
N ALA A 29 -22.28 30.33 6.13
CA ALA A 29 -23.19 29.20 5.91
C ALA A 29 -23.18 28.18 7.06
N LEU A 30 -21.99 27.76 7.54
CA LEU A 30 -21.87 26.85 8.70
C LEU A 30 -22.33 27.49 10.02
N SER A 31 -22.18 28.81 10.17
CA SER A 31 -22.67 29.53 11.35
C SER A 31 -24.20 29.59 11.47
N GLN A 32 -24.93 29.36 10.37
CA GLN A 32 -26.40 29.50 10.31
C GLN A 32 -27.13 28.16 10.49
N ASP A 33 -26.54 27.05 10.04
CA ASP A 33 -27.08 25.70 10.25
C ASP A 33 -26.46 25.02 11.48
N LYS A 34 -27.08 25.27 12.64
CA LYS A 34 -26.61 24.74 13.93
C LYS A 34 -26.68 23.21 14.02
N GLU A 35 -27.60 22.58 13.31
CA GLU A 35 -27.76 21.13 13.34
C GLU A 35 -26.62 20.46 12.57
N LEU A 36 -26.36 20.92 11.34
CA LEU A 36 -25.24 20.43 10.56
C LEU A 36 -23.90 20.70 11.24
N ARG A 37 -23.73 21.89 11.86
CA ARG A 37 -22.52 22.19 12.63
C ARG A 37 -22.34 21.22 13.80
N ALA A 38 -23.40 20.93 14.55
CA ALA A 38 -23.34 19.98 15.66
C ALA A 38 -23.00 18.55 15.19
N VAL A 39 -23.55 18.09 14.06
CA VAL A 39 -23.20 16.80 13.45
C VAL A 39 -21.73 16.75 13.05
N MET A 40 -21.26 17.79 12.37
CA MET A 40 -19.86 17.89 11.94
C MET A 40 -18.90 17.90 13.13
N ASP A 41 -19.16 18.76 14.12
CA ASP A 41 -18.31 18.89 15.31
C ASP A 41 -18.28 17.59 16.10
N ASN A 42 -19.44 16.94 16.30
CA ASN A 42 -19.49 15.66 16.99
C ASN A 42 -18.69 14.58 16.25
N PHE A 43 -18.86 14.48 14.93
CA PHE A 43 -18.17 13.45 14.16
C PHE A 43 -16.65 13.69 14.08
N THR A 44 -16.23 14.93 13.83
CA THR A 44 -14.81 15.30 13.62
C THR A 44 -14.02 15.42 14.92
N GLN A 45 -14.64 15.89 16.01
CA GLN A 45 -13.95 16.19 17.27
C GLN A 45 -14.18 15.14 18.36
N ASN A 46 -15.28 14.37 18.30
CA ASN A 46 -15.57 13.35 19.32
C ASN A 46 -15.48 11.93 18.76
N GLU A 47 -16.34 11.56 17.81
CA GLU A 47 -16.52 10.15 17.40
C GLU A 47 -15.29 9.57 16.71
N VAL A 48 -14.79 10.25 15.67
CA VAL A 48 -13.60 9.76 14.93
C VAL A 48 -12.36 9.73 15.83
N PRO A 49 -11.99 10.81 16.55
CA PRO A 49 -10.85 10.76 17.47
C PRO A 49 -10.97 9.69 18.56
N ALA A 50 -12.17 9.46 19.10
CA ALA A 50 -12.40 8.39 20.08
C ALA A 50 -12.24 6.99 19.47
N ALA A 51 -12.57 6.81 18.18
CA ALA A 51 -12.38 5.57 17.45
C ALA A 51 -10.94 5.34 16.96
N THR A 52 -10.07 6.35 17.07
CA THR A 52 -8.69 6.30 16.56
C THR A 52 -7.62 6.57 17.63
N PRO A 53 -7.61 5.82 18.76
CA PRO A 53 -6.73 6.13 19.90
C PRO A 53 -5.24 5.90 19.64
N LEU A 54 -4.85 5.19 18.56
CA LEU A 54 -3.46 4.91 18.23
C LEU A 54 -2.79 6.09 17.50
N VAL A 55 -3.56 6.97 16.88
CA VAL A 55 -3.03 8.13 16.15
C VAL A 55 -2.86 9.28 17.14
N GLU A 56 -1.64 9.83 17.24
CA GLU A 56 -1.38 10.89 18.21
C GLU A 56 -2.18 12.15 17.88
N LYS A 57 -2.57 12.92 18.90
CA LYS A 57 -3.32 14.17 18.72
C LYS A 57 -2.65 15.12 17.73
N ARG A 58 -1.32 15.25 17.80
CA ARG A 58 -0.51 16.03 16.86
C ARG A 58 -0.73 15.56 15.41
N GLU A 59 -0.71 14.26 15.17
CA GLU A 59 -0.87 13.67 13.83
C GLU A 59 -2.31 13.78 13.34
N VAL A 60 -3.31 13.67 14.22
CA VAL A 60 -4.72 13.93 13.90
C VAL A 60 -4.88 15.35 13.35
N GLU A 61 -4.40 16.37 14.05
CA GLU A 61 -4.50 17.77 13.61
C GLU A 61 -3.77 18.00 12.27
N LEU A 62 -2.59 17.40 12.07
CA LEU A 62 -1.88 17.47 10.79
C LEU A 62 -2.65 16.78 9.65
N ILE A 63 -3.28 15.63 9.90
CA ILE A 63 -4.13 14.91 8.93
C ILE A 63 -5.34 15.78 8.55
N ARG A 64 -5.98 16.45 9.52
CA ARG A 64 -7.11 17.35 9.26
C ARG A 64 -6.71 18.52 8.38
N LEU A 65 -5.59 19.17 8.69
CA LEU A 65 -5.04 20.27 7.89
C LEU A 65 -4.85 19.86 6.42
N VAL A 66 -4.12 18.77 6.16
CA VAL A 66 -3.87 18.33 4.77
C VAL A 66 -5.14 17.85 4.07
N SER A 67 -6.11 17.30 4.81
CA SER A 67 -7.43 16.93 4.27
C SER A 67 -8.20 18.16 3.79
N LEU A 68 -8.27 19.21 4.61
CA LEU A 68 -8.96 20.47 4.27
C LEU A 68 -8.29 21.21 3.11
N VAL A 69 -6.96 21.22 3.05
CA VAL A 69 -6.21 21.72 1.88
C VAL A 69 -6.56 20.93 0.62
N THR A 70 -6.66 19.60 0.73
CA THR A 70 -6.98 18.72 -0.40
C THR A 70 -8.41 18.93 -0.92
N GLN A 71 -9.37 19.22 -0.04
CA GLN A 71 -10.76 19.52 -0.41
C GLN A 71 -10.99 21.00 -0.79
N GLN A 72 -9.98 21.87 -0.70
CA GLN A 72 -10.08 23.33 -0.93
C GLN A 72 -11.12 24.02 -0.04
N SER A 73 -11.27 23.57 1.21
CA SER A 73 -12.24 24.13 2.14
C SER A 73 -11.63 25.28 2.94
N GLY A 74 -11.60 26.47 2.35
CA GLY A 74 -10.85 27.62 2.88
C GLY A 74 -11.32 28.09 4.27
N ALA A 75 -12.63 28.22 4.49
CA ALA A 75 -13.16 28.65 5.78
C ALA A 75 -12.87 27.65 6.91
N LEU A 76 -13.07 26.36 6.66
CA LEU A 76 -12.76 25.31 7.63
C LEU A 76 -11.26 25.18 7.87
N LEU A 77 -10.42 25.36 6.84
CA LEU A 77 -8.97 25.39 7.01
C LEU A 77 -8.53 26.55 7.91
N GLN A 78 -9.15 27.73 7.78
CA GLN A 78 -8.86 28.88 8.65
C GLN A 78 -9.20 28.57 10.12
N GLU A 79 -10.35 27.94 10.38
CA GLU A 79 -10.74 27.48 11.73
C GLU A 79 -9.76 26.44 12.27
N GLU A 80 -9.37 25.46 11.44
CA GLU A 80 -8.47 24.38 11.84
C GLU A 80 -7.06 24.90 12.16
N VAL A 81 -6.51 25.82 11.36
CA VAL A 81 -5.19 26.44 11.67
C VAL A 81 -5.24 27.16 13.02
N ALA A 82 -6.34 27.88 13.30
CA ALA A 82 -6.50 28.58 14.57
C ALA A 82 -6.62 27.61 15.75
N THR A 83 -7.31 26.49 15.55
CA THR A 83 -7.48 25.41 16.54
C THR A 83 -6.16 24.68 16.80
N ALA A 84 -5.44 24.26 15.76
CA ALA A 84 -4.17 23.56 15.87
C ALA A 84 -3.12 24.39 16.65
N LEU A 85 -3.06 25.70 16.40
CA LEU A 85 -2.21 26.62 17.18
C LEU A 85 -2.63 26.66 18.66
N ALA A 86 -3.94 26.73 18.93
CA ALA A 86 -4.45 26.77 20.30
C ALA A 86 -4.19 25.45 21.05
N GLN A 87 -4.12 24.34 20.32
CA GLN A 87 -3.73 23.02 20.85
C GLN A 87 -2.21 22.84 20.97
N GLY A 88 -1.41 23.83 20.55
CA GLY A 88 0.04 23.84 20.73
C GLY A 88 0.85 23.27 19.55
N LEU A 89 0.22 23.01 18.40
CA LEU A 89 0.96 22.63 17.20
C LEU A 89 1.84 23.80 16.73
N ALA A 90 3.10 23.53 16.40
CA ALA A 90 4.02 24.59 16.00
C ALA A 90 3.58 25.21 14.65
N PRO A 91 3.68 26.54 14.47
CA PRO A 91 3.30 27.17 13.21
C PRO A 91 4.16 26.69 12.03
N GLU A 92 5.42 26.30 12.29
CA GLU A 92 6.28 25.68 11.29
C GLU A 92 5.73 24.32 10.85
N GLU A 93 5.20 23.50 11.76
CA GLU A 93 4.63 22.20 11.42
C GLU A 93 3.36 22.35 10.57
N ILE A 94 2.54 23.36 10.87
CA ILE A 94 1.35 23.70 10.07
C ILE A 94 1.77 24.06 8.64
N LEU A 95 2.75 24.95 8.47
CA LEU A 95 3.25 25.32 7.13
C LEU A 95 3.87 24.13 6.41
N GLU A 96 4.66 23.31 7.09
CA GLU A 96 5.30 22.14 6.49
C GLU A 96 4.28 21.08 6.06
N ALA A 97 3.17 20.92 6.79
CA ALA A 97 2.05 20.08 6.37
C ALA A 97 1.37 20.63 5.11
N ILE A 98 1.13 21.95 5.05
CA ILE A 98 0.54 22.60 3.87
C ILE A 98 1.49 22.50 2.66
N TYR A 99 2.80 22.72 2.85
CA TYR A 99 3.80 22.57 1.79
C TYR A 99 3.88 21.12 1.29
N GLN A 100 3.71 20.13 2.17
CA GLN A 100 3.65 18.71 1.78
C GLN A 100 2.53 18.43 0.77
N CYS A 101 1.48 19.25 0.71
CA CYS A 101 0.41 19.11 -0.28
C CYS A 101 0.85 19.45 -1.72
N ALA A 102 1.86 20.31 -1.91
CA ALA A 102 2.18 20.87 -3.23
C ALA A 102 2.45 19.82 -4.33
N PRO A 103 3.22 18.73 -4.08
CA PRO A 103 3.45 17.71 -5.11
C PRO A 103 2.21 16.90 -5.50
N TYR A 104 1.17 16.91 -4.66
CA TYR A 104 0.00 16.04 -4.78
C TYR A 104 -1.26 16.79 -5.19
N THR A 105 -1.46 17.99 -4.65
CA THR A 105 -2.64 18.83 -4.90
C THR A 105 -2.34 19.97 -5.86
N GLY A 106 -1.07 20.26 -6.13
CA GLY A 106 -0.61 21.32 -7.01
C GLY A 106 -0.52 22.69 -6.34
N PHE A 107 0.30 23.57 -6.93
CA PHE A 107 0.56 24.91 -6.38
C PHE A 107 -0.67 25.77 -6.10
N PRO A 108 -1.72 25.83 -6.94
CA PRO A 108 -2.87 26.69 -6.66
C PRO A 108 -3.49 26.42 -5.28
N ARG A 109 -3.75 25.14 -4.97
CA ARG A 109 -4.33 24.74 -3.67
C ARG A 109 -3.40 25.03 -2.50
N THR A 110 -2.09 24.79 -2.69
CA THR A 110 -1.11 25.04 -1.64
C THR A 110 -0.91 26.53 -1.38
N VAL A 111 -0.85 27.37 -2.40
CA VAL A 111 -0.64 28.82 -2.24
C VAL A 111 -1.81 29.45 -1.49
N ASP A 112 -3.05 29.11 -1.86
CA ASP A 112 -4.25 29.58 -1.16
C ASP A 112 -4.22 29.16 0.33
N ALA A 113 -3.86 27.91 0.61
CA ALA A 113 -3.76 27.39 1.97
C ALA A 113 -2.66 28.08 2.80
N VAL A 114 -1.50 28.36 2.19
CA VAL A 114 -0.40 29.09 2.85
C VAL A 114 -0.84 30.50 3.20
N GLU A 115 -1.57 31.19 2.30
CA GLU A 115 -2.10 32.52 2.56
C GLU A 115 -3.08 32.50 3.74
N ILE A 116 -4.00 31.53 3.77
CA ILE A 116 -4.94 31.33 4.89
C ILE A 116 -4.17 31.15 6.21
N ALA A 117 -3.18 30.25 6.24
CA ALA A 117 -2.41 29.99 7.46
C ALA A 117 -1.63 31.23 7.94
N ARG A 118 -0.98 31.96 7.02
CA ARG A 118 -0.26 33.21 7.33
C ARG A 118 -1.20 34.29 7.87
N ASN A 119 -2.40 34.42 7.32
CA ASN A 119 -3.38 35.37 7.82
C ASN A 119 -3.79 35.04 9.27
N VAL A 120 -3.96 33.75 9.61
CA VAL A 120 -4.22 33.32 10.99
C VAL A 120 -3.02 33.61 11.91
N PHE A 121 -1.79 33.30 11.48
CA PHE A 121 -0.59 33.60 12.27
C PHE A 121 -0.46 35.10 12.55
N LYS A 122 -0.66 35.93 11.53
CA LYS A 122 -0.65 37.39 11.65
C LYS A 122 -1.71 37.88 12.63
N ALA A 123 -2.94 37.40 12.52
CA ALA A 123 -4.03 37.77 13.42
C ALA A 123 -3.76 37.37 14.88
N LYS A 124 -3.05 36.26 15.10
CA LYS A 124 -2.66 35.78 16.43
C LYS A 124 -1.28 36.27 16.90
N ASN A 125 -0.62 37.16 16.14
CA ASN A 125 0.74 37.64 16.40
C ASN A 125 1.79 36.51 16.59
N VAL A 126 1.61 35.40 15.87
CA VAL A 126 2.53 34.27 15.88
C VAL A 126 3.68 34.54 14.92
N LYS A 127 4.92 34.40 15.42
CA LYS A 127 6.13 34.47 14.59
C LYS A 127 6.44 33.08 14.06
N VAL A 128 6.87 33.00 12.80
CA VAL A 128 7.16 31.73 12.13
C VAL A 128 8.52 31.83 11.45
N ASP A 129 9.37 30.83 11.67
CA ASP A 129 10.60 30.65 10.90
C ASP A 129 10.30 29.87 9.61
N GLU A 130 10.19 30.58 8.48
CA GLU A 130 9.89 29.95 7.19
C GLU A 130 11.13 29.39 6.47
N ASN A 131 12.35 29.67 6.95
CA ASN A 131 13.58 29.24 6.29
C ASN A 131 13.96 27.80 6.68
N ARG A 132 13.22 26.84 6.13
CA ARG A 132 13.30 25.42 6.52
C ARG A 132 13.86 24.50 5.43
N ALA A 133 14.24 25.06 4.28
CA ALA A 133 14.88 24.30 3.22
C ALA A 133 16.23 23.72 3.67
N THR A 134 16.54 22.51 3.22
CA THR A 134 17.81 21.81 3.50
C THR A 134 18.65 21.61 2.24
N VAL A 135 18.10 21.95 1.08
CA VAL A 135 18.68 21.70 -0.24
C VAL A 135 18.64 22.96 -1.10
N THR A 136 19.45 22.97 -2.17
CA THR A 136 19.43 23.96 -3.24
C THR A 136 18.99 23.29 -4.55
N ALA A 137 18.82 24.08 -5.62
CA ALA A 137 18.53 23.54 -6.95
C ALA A 137 19.56 22.48 -7.41
N GLN A 138 20.82 22.60 -6.97
CA GLN A 138 21.89 21.66 -7.29
C GLN A 138 21.87 20.40 -6.42
N SER A 139 21.53 20.50 -5.13
CA SER A 139 21.58 19.36 -4.21
C SER A 139 20.26 18.60 -4.05
N ARG A 140 19.13 19.19 -4.47
CA ARG A 140 17.79 18.61 -4.26
C ARG A 140 17.57 17.26 -4.96
N LEU A 141 18.22 17.01 -6.10
CA LEU A 141 18.08 15.74 -6.80
C LEU A 141 18.59 14.58 -5.96
N GLU A 142 19.81 14.70 -5.44
CA GLU A 142 20.46 13.61 -4.70
C GLU A 142 19.76 13.35 -3.37
N ALA A 143 19.50 14.42 -2.62
CA ALA A 143 18.82 14.33 -1.33
C ALA A 143 17.38 13.80 -1.46
N GLY A 144 16.68 14.21 -2.52
CA GLY A 144 15.35 13.69 -2.80
C GLY A 144 15.35 12.23 -3.24
N ALA A 145 16.32 11.82 -4.06
CA ALA A 145 16.50 10.42 -4.42
C ALA A 145 16.86 9.55 -3.19
N ASP A 146 17.63 10.09 -2.23
CA ASP A 146 17.90 9.43 -0.94
C ASP A 146 16.61 9.24 -0.14
N ALA A 147 15.83 10.31 0.06
CA ALA A 147 14.56 10.25 0.79
C ALA A 147 13.56 9.28 0.14
N GLN A 148 13.44 9.32 -1.19
CA GLN A 148 12.62 8.39 -1.96
C GLN A 148 13.12 6.94 -1.79
N GLY A 149 14.43 6.73 -1.81
CA GLY A 149 15.08 5.44 -1.56
C GLY A 149 14.81 4.88 -0.18
N THR A 150 14.85 5.72 0.85
CA THR A 150 14.55 5.33 2.24
C THR A 150 13.13 4.76 2.37
N LEU A 151 12.15 5.40 1.73
CA LEU A 151 10.75 4.99 1.82
C LEU A 151 10.41 3.80 0.91
N PHE A 152 10.87 3.83 -0.33
CA PHE A 152 10.41 2.91 -1.39
C PHE A 152 11.47 1.90 -1.85
N GLY A 153 12.72 2.06 -1.42
CA GLY A 153 13.85 1.16 -1.71
C GLY A 153 14.76 1.64 -2.84
N GLN A 154 15.89 0.94 -3.01
CA GLN A 154 16.98 1.35 -3.90
C GLN A 154 16.55 1.55 -5.37
N THR A 155 15.63 0.73 -5.86
CA THR A 155 15.08 0.87 -7.22
C THR A 155 14.48 2.26 -7.46
N PHE A 156 13.79 2.82 -6.47
CA PHE A 156 13.20 4.15 -6.57
C PHE A 156 14.24 5.26 -6.44
N ARG A 157 15.28 5.06 -5.64
CA ARG A 157 16.43 5.97 -5.57
C ARG A 157 17.11 6.14 -6.93
N ASP A 158 17.32 5.03 -7.63
CA ASP A 158 18.05 5.04 -8.92
C ASP A 158 17.17 5.47 -10.11
N MET A 159 15.86 5.58 -9.90
CA MET A 159 14.87 5.85 -10.94
C MET A 159 15.11 7.20 -11.64
N ALA A 160 15.55 8.21 -10.90
CA ALA A 160 15.85 9.53 -11.46
C ALA A 160 17.12 9.55 -12.34
N LYS A 161 18.02 8.58 -12.14
CA LYS A 161 19.26 8.42 -12.92
C LYS A 161 19.08 7.44 -14.08
N ASN A 162 18.02 6.62 -14.07
CA ASN A 162 17.80 5.56 -15.03
C ASN A 162 16.88 6.00 -16.19
N GLY A 163 17.48 6.46 -17.29
CA GLY A 163 16.80 6.91 -18.50
C GLY A 163 15.97 5.84 -19.24
N LYS A 164 16.02 4.57 -18.81
CA LYS A 164 15.28 3.45 -19.42
C LYS A 164 13.84 3.33 -18.94
N SER A 165 13.40 4.09 -17.94
CA SER A 165 12.06 4.00 -17.35
C SER A 165 10.91 4.55 -18.24
N GLY A 166 11.20 5.05 -19.44
CA GLY A 166 10.19 5.60 -20.35
C GLY A 166 9.67 7.00 -19.96
N MET A 167 9.99 7.50 -18.75
CA MET A 167 9.57 8.82 -18.25
C MET A 167 10.71 9.57 -17.51
N PRO A 168 11.91 9.74 -18.11
CA PRO A 168 13.09 10.27 -17.40
C PRO A 168 12.86 11.65 -16.78
N THR A 169 12.15 12.54 -17.46
CA THR A 169 11.87 13.90 -16.96
C THR A 169 10.97 13.89 -15.72
N ILE A 170 9.94 13.05 -15.71
CA ILE A 170 9.04 12.92 -14.55
C ILE A 170 9.77 12.30 -13.36
N ASN A 171 10.61 11.29 -13.59
CA ASN A 171 11.39 10.69 -12.50
C ASN A 171 12.39 11.69 -11.90
N TYR A 172 12.99 12.52 -12.75
CA TYR A 172 13.83 13.62 -12.29
C TYR A 172 13.03 14.62 -11.45
N PHE A 173 11.83 15.04 -11.88
CA PHE A 173 11.00 15.95 -11.08
C PHE A 173 10.47 15.29 -9.80
N LEU A 174 10.16 14.00 -9.83
CA LEU A 174 9.73 13.26 -8.66
C LEU A 174 10.84 13.24 -7.60
N ALA A 175 12.05 12.82 -7.97
CA ALA A 175 13.16 12.83 -7.03
C ALA A 175 13.55 14.26 -6.61
N SER A 176 13.75 15.17 -7.57
CA SER A 176 14.28 16.51 -7.27
C SER A 176 13.27 17.45 -6.63
N ASN A 177 12.07 17.59 -7.20
CA ASN A 177 11.07 18.52 -6.70
C ASN A 177 10.21 17.87 -5.61
N CYS A 178 9.53 16.76 -5.88
CA CYS A 178 8.62 16.16 -4.90
C CYS A 178 9.37 15.74 -3.63
N PHE A 179 10.36 14.84 -3.73
CA PHE A 179 11.11 14.40 -2.56
C PHE A 179 12.15 15.43 -2.11
N GLY A 180 12.92 16.02 -3.04
CA GLY A 180 13.98 16.95 -2.69
C GLY A 180 13.49 18.27 -2.09
N ASP A 181 12.55 18.98 -2.72
CA ASP A 181 12.14 20.29 -2.21
C ASP A 181 11.20 20.20 -1.01
N TYR A 182 10.47 19.09 -0.82
CA TYR A 182 9.45 18.97 0.24
C TYR A 182 9.80 17.93 1.31
N TYR A 183 10.18 16.70 0.94
CA TYR A 183 10.43 15.66 1.94
C TYR A 183 11.66 15.90 2.81
N THR A 184 12.65 16.66 2.32
CA THR A 184 13.90 16.91 3.07
C THR A 184 13.84 18.15 3.95
N ARG A 185 12.75 18.94 3.91
CA ARG A 185 12.63 20.19 4.69
C ARG A 185 12.55 19.93 6.20
N LYS A 186 13.10 20.84 7.00
CA LYS A 186 13.03 20.79 8.47
C LYS A 186 11.61 21.10 8.95
N GLY A 187 11.21 20.53 10.08
CA GLY A 187 9.93 20.82 10.75
C GLY A 187 9.03 19.59 10.84
N LEU A 188 9.04 18.72 9.83
CA LEU A 188 8.44 17.39 9.89
C LEU A 188 9.49 16.35 9.51
N ASP A 189 9.58 15.28 10.30
CA ASP A 189 10.39 14.11 9.96
C ASP A 189 9.78 13.31 8.79
N LEU A 190 10.59 12.42 8.25
CA LEU A 190 10.23 11.63 7.07
C LEU A 190 9.01 10.72 7.31
N ASN A 191 8.87 10.16 8.52
CA ASN A 191 7.76 9.27 8.87
C ASN A 191 6.44 10.05 8.93
N THR A 192 6.46 11.27 9.48
CA THR A 192 5.30 12.17 9.53
C THR A 192 4.92 12.61 8.11
N ARG A 193 5.89 12.99 7.27
CA ARG A 193 5.60 13.37 5.88
C ARG A 193 4.96 12.25 5.06
N GLU A 194 5.40 11.02 5.29
CA GLU A 194 4.82 9.84 4.64
C GLU A 194 3.40 9.54 5.13
N LEU A 195 3.11 9.78 6.41
CA LEU A 195 1.74 9.70 6.94
C LEU A 195 0.83 10.75 6.28
N LEU A 196 1.27 12.01 6.22
CA LEU A 196 0.49 13.09 5.61
C LEU A 196 0.28 12.88 4.12
N THR A 197 1.29 12.35 3.43
CA THR A 197 1.16 12.01 2.02
C THR A 197 0.10 10.94 1.79
N MET A 198 0.10 9.87 2.61
CA MET A 198 -0.97 8.87 2.56
C MET A 198 -2.34 9.52 2.78
N ALA A 199 -2.49 10.38 3.78
CA ALA A 199 -3.75 11.09 4.06
C ALA A 199 -4.20 11.97 2.88
N ILE A 200 -3.28 12.69 2.23
CA ILE A 200 -3.56 13.49 1.02
C ILE A 200 -4.09 12.58 -0.11
N LEU A 201 -3.43 11.44 -0.34
CA LEU A 201 -3.82 10.50 -1.40
C LEU A 201 -5.15 9.79 -1.12
N VAL A 202 -5.47 9.51 0.15
CA VAL A 202 -6.82 9.07 0.56
C VAL A 202 -7.85 10.14 0.18
N ASN A 203 -7.58 11.40 0.52
CA ASN A 203 -8.47 12.52 0.22
C ASN A 203 -8.68 12.76 -1.28
N LEU A 204 -7.66 12.50 -2.10
CA LEU A 204 -7.72 12.58 -3.57
C LEU A 204 -8.39 11.35 -4.21
N GLY A 205 -8.34 10.18 -3.57
CA GLY A 205 -8.84 8.93 -4.13
C GLY A 205 -7.93 8.34 -5.22
N THR A 206 -6.64 8.66 -5.22
CA THR A 206 -5.66 8.21 -6.22
C THR A 206 -5.08 6.85 -5.83
N GLU A 207 -5.86 5.79 -6.05
CA GLU A 207 -5.56 4.43 -5.58
C GLU A 207 -4.17 3.87 -5.97
N PRO A 208 -3.67 4.03 -7.22
CA PRO A 208 -2.37 3.46 -7.58
C PRO A 208 -1.21 4.02 -6.75
N GLN A 209 -1.21 5.33 -6.51
CA GLN A 209 -0.22 5.99 -5.65
C GLN A 209 -0.48 5.64 -4.18
N LEU A 210 -1.74 5.70 -3.75
CA LEU A 210 -2.12 5.38 -2.37
C LEU A 210 -1.66 3.99 -1.94
N LYS A 211 -1.73 2.97 -2.81
CA LYS A 211 -1.24 1.62 -2.52
C LYS A 211 0.25 1.63 -2.12
N ALA A 212 1.09 2.38 -2.83
CA ALA A 212 2.53 2.47 -2.53
C ALA A 212 2.78 3.15 -1.18
N HIS A 213 2.05 4.22 -0.87
CA HIS A 213 2.20 4.98 0.38
C HIS A 213 1.61 4.24 1.59
N ILE A 214 0.55 3.44 1.42
CA ILE A 214 0.09 2.48 2.44
C ILE A 214 1.20 1.47 2.74
N GLY A 215 1.82 0.90 1.70
CA GLY A 215 2.93 -0.04 1.86
C GLY A 215 4.15 0.58 2.56
N ALA A 216 4.50 1.83 2.25
CA ALA A 216 5.57 2.55 2.95
C ALA A 216 5.24 2.81 4.42
N ASN A 217 4.00 3.19 4.74
CA ASN A 217 3.55 3.36 6.13
C ASN A 217 3.57 2.03 6.91
N LEU A 218 3.17 0.90 6.31
CA LEU A 218 3.20 -0.43 6.95
C LEU A 218 4.61 -0.92 7.30
N LYS A 219 5.67 -0.36 6.69
CA LYS A 219 7.06 -0.68 7.08
C LYS A 219 7.47 -0.08 8.43
N ILE A 220 6.77 0.97 8.87
CA ILE A 220 7.13 1.76 10.06
C ILE A 220 6.00 1.88 11.08
N ARG A 221 4.79 1.41 10.76
CA ARG A 221 3.57 1.48 11.58
C ARG A 221 2.80 0.16 11.50
N THR A 222 1.97 -0.12 12.50
CA THR A 222 1.08 -1.29 12.48
C THR A 222 -0.09 -1.08 11.51
N ALA A 223 -0.72 -2.16 11.08
CA ALA A 223 -1.91 -2.11 10.24
C ALA A 223 -3.05 -1.33 10.89
N GLU A 224 -3.26 -1.53 12.19
CA GLU A 224 -4.30 -0.89 12.99
C GLU A 224 -4.06 0.63 13.10
N TYR A 225 -2.80 1.05 13.21
CA TYR A 225 -2.47 2.47 13.20
C TYR A 225 -2.81 3.08 11.83
N VAL A 226 -2.43 2.41 10.73
CA VAL A 226 -2.71 2.90 9.37
C VAL A 226 -4.20 2.97 9.09
N GLU A 227 -4.96 1.97 9.55
CA GLU A 227 -6.44 1.96 9.49
C GLU A 227 -7.04 3.18 10.20
N GLN A 228 -6.58 3.47 11.41
CA GLN A 228 -7.06 4.61 12.19
C GLN A 228 -6.65 5.96 11.58
N ALA A 229 -5.48 6.05 10.94
CA ALA A 229 -5.10 7.24 10.17
C ALA A 229 -6.05 7.46 8.97
N ILE A 230 -6.47 6.38 8.29
CA ILE A 230 -7.47 6.44 7.21
C ILE A 230 -8.85 6.88 7.76
N TYR A 231 -9.25 6.43 8.95
CA TYR A 231 -10.49 6.91 9.60
C TYR A 231 -10.47 8.42 9.88
N ASN A 232 -9.32 8.99 10.25
CA ASN A 232 -9.20 10.45 10.44
C ASN A 232 -9.41 11.26 9.15
N CYS A 233 -9.33 10.64 7.97
CA CYS A 233 -9.63 11.29 6.69
C CYS A 233 -11.15 11.29 6.38
N LEU A 234 -11.91 10.36 6.96
CA LEU A 234 -13.31 10.09 6.61
C LEU A 234 -14.23 11.33 6.65
N PRO A 235 -14.18 12.19 7.68
CA PRO A 235 -15.06 13.36 7.72
C PRO A 235 -14.87 14.33 6.56
N TYR A 236 -13.69 14.33 5.94
CA TYR A 236 -13.30 15.32 4.93
C TYR A 236 -13.47 14.79 3.51
N CYS A 237 -13.23 13.49 3.29
CA CYS A 237 -13.28 12.89 1.95
C CYS A 237 -14.49 11.96 1.72
N GLY A 238 -15.26 11.68 2.77
CA GLY A 238 -16.43 10.83 2.73
C GLY A 238 -16.14 9.34 2.53
N TYR A 239 -17.17 8.52 2.73
CA TYR A 239 -17.06 7.06 2.75
C TYR A 239 -16.42 6.42 1.51
N PRO A 240 -16.74 6.80 0.25
CA PRO A 240 -16.22 6.07 -0.91
C PRO A 240 -14.69 6.02 -0.97
N ARG A 241 -14.03 7.15 -0.73
CA ARG A 241 -12.56 7.24 -0.77
C ARG A 241 -11.92 6.52 0.42
N THR A 242 -12.52 6.64 1.61
CA THR A 242 -12.07 5.91 2.81
C THR A 242 -12.21 4.40 2.64
N LEU A 243 -13.34 3.91 2.11
CA LEU A 243 -13.55 2.47 1.87
C LEU A 243 -12.57 1.90 0.85
N ASN A 244 -12.26 2.67 -0.21
CA ASN A 244 -11.23 2.27 -1.17
C ASN A 244 -9.84 2.19 -0.52
N ALA A 245 -9.49 3.16 0.33
CA ALA A 245 -8.24 3.14 1.09
C ALA A 245 -8.14 1.94 2.05
N LEU A 246 -9.22 1.62 2.77
CA LEU A 246 -9.29 0.47 3.68
C LEU A 246 -9.17 -0.87 2.93
N ARG A 247 -9.75 -0.96 1.73
CA ARG A 247 -9.55 -2.12 0.85
C ARG A 247 -8.08 -2.28 0.47
N LEU A 248 -7.41 -1.20 0.03
CA LEU A 248 -5.99 -1.23 -0.30
C LEU A 248 -5.11 -1.58 0.90
N LEU A 249 -5.46 -1.09 2.10
CA LEU A 249 -4.80 -1.48 3.35
C LEU A 249 -4.93 -2.98 3.60
N LYS A 250 -6.15 -3.53 3.50
CA LYS A 250 -6.39 -4.96 3.67
C LYS A 250 -5.60 -5.80 2.67
N GLU A 251 -5.53 -5.37 1.41
CA GLU A 251 -4.69 -5.98 0.38
C GLU A 251 -3.20 -5.95 0.78
N ALA A 252 -2.69 -4.80 1.20
CA ALA A 252 -1.28 -4.63 1.59
C ALA A 252 -0.90 -5.42 2.87
N VAL A 253 -1.81 -5.52 3.84
CA VAL A 253 -1.62 -6.33 5.06
C VAL A 253 -1.61 -7.82 4.71
N ALA A 254 -2.52 -8.27 3.85
CA ALA A 254 -2.50 -9.65 3.36
C ALA A 254 -1.20 -9.96 2.59
N GLU A 255 -0.71 -9.01 1.79
CA GLU A 255 0.59 -9.10 1.12
C GLU A 255 1.75 -9.22 2.13
N THR A 256 1.72 -8.50 3.26
CA THR A 256 2.78 -8.51 4.29
C THR A 256 2.72 -9.76 5.19
N ALA A 257 1.52 -10.19 5.59
CA ALA A 257 1.31 -11.44 6.34
C ALA A 257 1.72 -12.67 5.52
N SER A 258 1.56 -12.62 4.19
CA SER A 258 2.09 -13.66 3.29
C SER A 258 3.62 -13.67 3.18
N GLN A 259 4.32 -12.64 3.68
CA GLN A 259 5.79 -12.55 3.74
C GLN A 259 6.36 -12.88 5.14
N GLN A 260 5.53 -12.94 6.19
CA GLN A 260 5.90 -13.29 7.56
C GLN A 260 5.21 -14.60 8.00
N GLY A 261 5.82 -15.75 7.73
CA GLY A 261 5.47 -17.02 8.39
C GLY A 261 5.91 -17.04 9.87
N PRO A 262 5.47 -18.03 10.69
CA PRO A 262 5.67 -18.02 12.14
C PRO A 262 7.16 -18.00 12.52
N SER A 263 7.51 -17.19 13.52
CA SER A 263 8.89 -16.98 13.96
C SER A 263 9.54 -18.30 14.39
N ALA A 264 10.63 -18.67 13.72
CA ALA A 264 11.54 -19.71 14.18
C ALA A 264 12.18 -19.29 15.51
N SER A 265 12.12 -20.17 16.50
CA SER A 265 12.98 -20.13 17.67
C SER A 265 14.45 -20.23 17.24
N SER A 266 15.30 -19.54 18.00
CA SER A 266 16.72 -19.34 17.75
C SER A 266 17.48 -20.61 17.38
N GLY A 267 17.97 -20.67 16.14
CA GLY A 267 18.98 -21.62 15.68
C GLY A 267 19.94 -20.90 14.74
N THR A 268 21.18 -20.72 15.18
CA THR A 268 22.29 -20.10 14.46
C THR A 268 22.57 -20.83 13.15
N LEU A 269 22.58 -20.12 12.00
CA LEU A 269 23.08 -20.64 10.74
C LEU A 269 24.05 -19.66 10.06
N ASN A 270 25.14 -20.22 9.54
CA ASN A 270 26.36 -19.54 9.08
C ASN A 270 26.22 -18.88 7.69
N ALA A 271 27.04 -17.84 7.49
CA ALA A 271 26.95 -16.77 6.50
C ALA A 271 27.24 -17.10 5.01
N ALA A 272 27.06 -18.34 4.53
CA ALA A 272 27.38 -18.70 3.13
C ALA A 272 26.14 -18.99 2.24
N GLY A 273 24.93 -19.09 2.78
CA GLY A 273 23.71 -19.41 2.01
C GLY A 273 22.87 -18.20 1.55
N ALA A 274 23.16 -16.99 2.03
CA ALA A 274 22.28 -15.83 1.87
C ALA A 274 22.27 -15.22 0.45
N VAL A 275 23.25 -15.54 -0.39
CA VAL A 275 23.46 -14.84 -1.68
C VAL A 275 22.59 -15.40 -2.81
N ASN A 276 22.12 -16.66 -2.72
CA ASN A 276 21.30 -17.27 -3.78
C ASN A 276 19.78 -17.13 -3.59
N ALA A 277 19.29 -16.89 -2.36
CA ALA A 277 17.85 -16.79 -2.09
C ALA A 277 17.22 -15.43 -2.48
N ALA A 278 18.04 -14.37 -2.54
CA ALA A 278 17.55 -13.01 -2.83
C ALA A 278 17.22 -12.80 -4.32
N VAL A 279 17.96 -13.46 -5.23
CA VAL A 279 17.72 -13.38 -6.69
C VAL A 279 16.46 -14.18 -7.09
N ALA A 280 16.16 -15.26 -6.36
CA ALA A 280 15.02 -16.11 -6.62
C ALA A 280 13.65 -15.46 -6.37
N LYS A 281 13.54 -14.46 -5.48
CA LYS A 281 12.25 -13.92 -5.00
C LYS A 281 11.73 -12.70 -5.77
N THR A 282 12.45 -12.22 -6.78
CA THR A 282 11.95 -11.13 -7.63
C THR A 282 11.12 -11.73 -8.75
N MET A 283 9.93 -11.19 -9.01
CA MET A 283 9.12 -11.60 -10.15
C MET A 283 9.96 -11.63 -11.42
N PRO A 284 9.88 -12.69 -12.24
CA PRO A 284 10.65 -12.77 -13.46
C PRO A 284 10.26 -11.64 -14.41
N GLY A 285 11.27 -11.01 -15.03
CA GLY A 285 11.05 -9.95 -16.01
C GLY A 285 10.31 -10.44 -17.25
N LYS A 286 9.81 -9.51 -18.07
CA LYS A 286 9.04 -9.82 -19.31
C LYS A 286 9.76 -10.75 -20.29
N ASP A 287 11.09 -10.84 -20.22
CA ASP A 287 11.90 -11.67 -21.13
C ASP A 287 12.16 -13.10 -20.59
N TRP A 288 11.66 -13.45 -19.41
CA TRP A 288 11.90 -14.76 -18.79
C TRP A 288 11.10 -15.91 -19.42
N SER A 289 9.93 -15.60 -19.95
CA SER A 289 9.09 -16.54 -20.69
C SER A 289 8.39 -15.82 -21.84
N VAL A 290 8.14 -16.55 -22.93
CA VAL A 290 7.31 -16.06 -24.04
C VAL A 290 5.83 -15.95 -23.66
N PHE A 291 5.41 -16.59 -22.57
CA PHE A 291 4.04 -16.49 -22.04
C PHE A 291 3.98 -15.52 -20.84
N PRO A 292 2.94 -14.66 -20.77
CA PRO A 292 2.80 -13.71 -19.68
C PRO A 292 2.59 -14.43 -18.34
N VAL A 293 3.09 -13.84 -17.24
CA VAL A 293 2.94 -14.41 -15.89
C VAL A 293 1.47 -14.67 -15.51
N GLY A 294 0.57 -13.80 -15.97
CA GLY A 294 -0.86 -13.85 -15.65
C GLY A 294 -1.24 -13.02 -14.43
N LYS A 295 -2.53 -13.07 -14.07
CA LYS A 295 -3.05 -12.42 -12.86
C LYS A 295 -2.89 -13.37 -11.66
N PRO A 296 -2.88 -12.87 -10.42
CA PRO A 296 -2.91 -13.73 -9.23
C PRO A 296 -4.03 -14.78 -9.35
N ASN A 297 -3.71 -16.03 -9.02
CA ASN A 297 -4.60 -17.17 -9.15
C ASN A 297 -5.56 -17.28 -7.93
N ASP A 298 -6.25 -16.18 -7.61
CA ASP A 298 -7.02 -16.04 -6.37
C ASP A 298 -8.16 -17.06 -6.26
N ALA A 299 -8.78 -17.41 -7.39
CA ALA A 299 -9.89 -18.37 -7.46
C ALA A 299 -9.50 -19.78 -6.97
N TYR A 300 -8.23 -20.17 -7.16
CA TYR A 300 -7.71 -21.47 -6.75
C TYR A 300 -6.70 -21.39 -5.61
N ALA A 301 -6.41 -20.21 -5.06
CA ALA A 301 -5.37 -20.00 -4.05
C ALA A 301 -5.47 -20.94 -2.83
N LYS A 302 -6.69 -21.32 -2.41
CA LYS A 302 -6.92 -22.29 -1.32
C LYS A 302 -6.38 -23.70 -1.59
N TYR A 303 -6.05 -24.02 -2.84
CA TYR A 303 -5.48 -25.30 -3.27
C TYR A 303 -3.99 -25.20 -3.57
N PHE A 304 -3.34 -24.08 -3.22
CA PHE A 304 -1.92 -23.87 -3.45
C PHE A 304 -1.23 -23.53 -2.13
N MET A 305 -0.04 -24.10 -1.96
CA MET A 305 0.93 -23.71 -0.94
C MET A 305 1.84 -22.67 -1.59
N GLY A 306 1.68 -21.39 -1.25
CA GLY A 306 2.40 -20.28 -1.90
C GLY A 306 1.59 -19.58 -3.00
N LYS A 307 2.19 -18.60 -3.69
CA LYS A 307 1.50 -17.82 -4.71
C LYS A 307 1.68 -18.38 -6.11
N SER A 308 0.56 -18.50 -6.82
CA SER A 308 0.54 -18.78 -8.24
C SER A 308 -0.20 -17.69 -9.01
N TYR A 309 0.07 -17.63 -10.30
CA TYR A 309 -0.54 -16.73 -11.27
C TYR A 309 -1.10 -17.55 -12.41
N LEU A 310 -2.22 -17.11 -12.96
CA LEU A 310 -2.93 -17.79 -14.02
C LEU A 310 -3.23 -16.80 -15.15
N ASP A 311 -2.88 -17.20 -16.37
CA ASP A 311 -3.40 -16.61 -17.60
C ASP A 311 -4.02 -17.70 -18.46
N MET A 312 -5.25 -17.50 -18.92
CA MET A 312 -5.89 -18.48 -19.81
C MET A 312 -5.51 -18.17 -21.25
N ILE A 313 -4.63 -18.99 -21.82
CA ILE A 313 -4.13 -18.85 -23.20
C ILE A 313 -5.20 -19.27 -24.21
N SER A 314 -5.91 -20.36 -23.94
CA SER A 314 -7.06 -20.80 -24.72
C SER A 314 -8.21 -21.19 -23.81
N LYS A 315 -9.41 -20.72 -24.16
CA LYS A 315 -10.68 -21.08 -23.52
C LYS A 315 -11.61 -21.85 -24.46
N GLU A 316 -11.19 -22.08 -25.69
CA GLU A 316 -11.99 -22.71 -26.74
C GLU A 316 -11.32 -24.00 -27.23
N GLN A 317 -12.12 -24.98 -27.63
CA GLN A 317 -11.72 -26.34 -28.04
C GLN A 317 -11.01 -27.15 -26.93
N VAL A 318 -9.85 -26.68 -26.47
CA VAL A 318 -9.06 -27.27 -25.39
C VAL A 318 -8.64 -26.15 -24.45
N GLY A 319 -8.91 -26.33 -23.15
CA GLY A 319 -8.49 -25.38 -22.12
C GLY A 319 -6.97 -25.42 -21.95
N VAL A 320 -6.33 -24.26 -22.12
CA VAL A 320 -4.89 -24.09 -21.90
C VAL A 320 -4.67 -22.93 -20.94
N GLY A 321 -4.23 -23.26 -19.73
CA GLY A 321 -3.83 -22.28 -18.72
C GLY A 321 -2.31 -22.18 -18.65
N ASN A 322 -1.77 -20.97 -18.67
CA ASN A 322 -0.39 -20.72 -18.28
C ASN A 322 -0.34 -20.46 -16.78
N VAL A 323 0.33 -21.33 -16.04
CA VAL A 323 0.43 -21.24 -14.58
C VAL A 323 1.86 -20.89 -14.21
N THR A 324 2.03 -19.79 -13.47
CA THR A 324 3.33 -19.36 -12.96
C THR A 324 3.36 -19.52 -11.43
N PHE A 325 4.39 -20.17 -10.91
CA PHE A 325 4.62 -20.46 -9.50
C PHE A 325 5.78 -19.60 -8.99
N GLU A 326 5.58 -18.92 -7.86
CA GLU A 326 6.68 -18.39 -7.06
C GLU A 326 7.60 -19.53 -6.59
N PRO A 327 8.88 -19.26 -6.26
CA PRO A 327 9.73 -20.24 -5.60
C PRO A 327 9.02 -20.88 -4.40
N ALA A 328 9.18 -22.19 -4.28
CA ALA A 328 8.51 -23.05 -3.31
C ALA A 328 6.97 -23.15 -3.42
N CYS A 329 6.33 -22.48 -4.39
CA CYS A 329 4.91 -22.62 -4.59
C CYS A 329 4.57 -23.95 -5.26
N ARG A 330 3.59 -24.68 -4.73
CA ARG A 330 3.04 -25.89 -5.34
C ARG A 330 1.55 -26.02 -5.09
N ASN A 331 0.85 -26.72 -5.97
CA ASN A 331 -0.55 -27.06 -5.70
C ASN A 331 -0.67 -28.24 -4.72
N ASN A 332 -1.85 -28.39 -4.14
CA ASN A 332 -2.22 -29.56 -3.37
C ASN A 332 -2.25 -30.79 -4.27
N TRP A 333 -2.17 -31.96 -3.65
CA TRP A 333 -2.47 -33.20 -4.34
C TRP A 333 -3.85 -33.13 -4.98
N HIS A 334 -3.98 -33.60 -6.21
CA HIS A 334 -5.26 -33.61 -6.90
C HIS A 334 -5.36 -34.73 -7.94
N ILE A 335 -6.60 -35.00 -8.37
CA ILE A 335 -6.94 -36.03 -9.36
C ILE A 335 -7.85 -35.42 -10.42
N HIS A 336 -7.51 -35.64 -11.68
CA HIS A 336 -8.41 -35.42 -12.82
C HIS A 336 -9.17 -36.72 -13.11
N HIS A 337 -10.48 -36.76 -12.89
CA HIS A 337 -11.30 -37.93 -13.17
C HIS A 337 -11.89 -37.86 -14.57
N ALA A 338 -12.02 -39.00 -15.25
CA ALA A 338 -12.78 -39.16 -16.49
C ALA A 338 -13.16 -40.64 -16.67
N LYS A 339 -14.27 -40.93 -17.37
CA LYS A 339 -14.69 -42.30 -17.71
C LYS A 339 -13.91 -42.89 -18.89
N LYS A 340 -13.56 -42.03 -19.85
CA LYS A 340 -12.81 -42.36 -21.06
C LYS A 340 -12.04 -41.13 -21.53
N GLY A 341 -10.78 -41.30 -21.89
CA GLY A 341 -9.87 -40.19 -22.19
C GLY A 341 -9.56 -39.37 -20.93
N GLY A 342 -9.39 -38.05 -21.08
CA GLY A 342 -9.15 -37.14 -19.96
C GLY A 342 -7.71 -37.14 -19.44
N GLY A 343 -7.49 -36.33 -18.40
CA GLY A 343 -6.19 -36.12 -17.77
C GLY A 343 -5.65 -34.72 -18.03
N GLN A 344 -4.35 -34.56 -17.88
CA GLN A 344 -3.67 -33.28 -18.04
C GLN A 344 -2.31 -33.47 -18.70
N ILE A 345 -1.90 -32.49 -19.50
CA ILE A 345 -0.53 -32.40 -20.01
C ILE A 345 0.09 -31.13 -19.45
N LEU A 346 1.30 -31.25 -18.91
CA LEU A 346 2.12 -30.12 -18.50
C LEU A 346 3.24 -29.93 -19.50
N ILE A 347 3.43 -28.70 -19.98
CA ILE A 347 4.60 -28.32 -20.79
C ILE A 347 5.32 -27.21 -20.05
N ALA A 348 6.50 -27.51 -19.51
CA ALA A 348 7.31 -26.53 -18.81
C ALA A 348 7.85 -25.48 -19.78
N THR A 349 7.63 -24.20 -19.46
CA THR A 349 7.96 -23.07 -20.35
C THR A 349 9.07 -22.19 -19.80
N ALA A 350 9.22 -22.08 -18.48
CA ALA A 350 10.28 -21.29 -17.86
C ALA A 350 10.60 -21.77 -16.43
N GLY A 351 11.84 -21.51 -15.99
CA GLY A 351 12.24 -21.78 -14.61
C GLY A 351 12.53 -23.24 -14.30
N ARG A 352 12.39 -23.62 -13.02
CA ARG A 352 12.65 -24.96 -12.51
C ARG A 352 11.59 -25.36 -11.51
N GLY A 353 10.98 -26.52 -11.74
CA GLY A 353 9.88 -27.02 -10.93
C GLY A 353 9.93 -28.52 -10.71
N TYR A 354 8.87 -29.05 -10.13
CA TYR A 354 8.69 -30.46 -9.85
C TYR A 354 7.28 -30.90 -10.21
N TYR A 355 7.18 -32.16 -10.59
CA TYR A 355 5.95 -32.92 -10.69
C TYR A 355 6.10 -34.21 -9.90
N GLN A 356 5.06 -34.66 -9.23
CA GLN A 356 5.10 -35.94 -8.53
C GLN A 356 3.76 -36.67 -8.60
N GLU A 357 3.83 -37.96 -8.92
CA GLU A 357 2.72 -38.90 -8.75
C GLU A 357 2.75 -39.54 -7.36
N TRP A 358 1.57 -39.83 -6.82
CA TRP A 358 1.45 -40.46 -5.51
C TRP A 358 2.19 -41.81 -5.47
N GLY A 359 3.05 -41.98 -4.47
CA GLY A 359 3.87 -43.19 -4.29
C GLY A 359 5.08 -43.31 -5.22
N LYS A 360 5.35 -42.30 -6.08
CA LYS A 360 6.55 -42.26 -6.93
C LYS A 360 7.50 -41.12 -6.51
N PRO A 361 8.80 -41.19 -6.86
CA PRO A 361 9.71 -40.08 -6.69
C PRO A 361 9.24 -38.84 -7.48
N ALA A 362 9.51 -37.65 -6.93
CA ALA A 362 9.31 -36.41 -7.68
C ALA A 362 10.29 -36.30 -8.85
N VAL A 363 9.81 -35.73 -9.95
CA VAL A 363 10.55 -35.49 -11.18
C VAL A 363 10.77 -34.00 -11.33
N GLU A 364 12.03 -33.58 -11.48
CA GLU A 364 12.38 -32.19 -11.78
C GLU A 364 11.97 -31.82 -13.21
N LEU A 365 11.45 -30.62 -13.40
CA LEU A 365 11.02 -30.08 -14.69
C LEU A 365 11.79 -28.81 -15.04
N LYS A 366 12.22 -28.72 -16.30
CA LYS A 366 12.92 -27.60 -16.94
C LYS A 366 12.22 -27.21 -18.25
N PRO A 367 12.48 -26.01 -18.81
CA PRO A 367 11.81 -25.56 -20.01
C PRO A 367 12.00 -26.54 -21.17
N GLY A 368 10.90 -26.95 -21.79
CA GLY A 368 10.86 -27.98 -22.83
C GLY A 368 10.46 -29.37 -22.35
N ASP A 369 10.46 -29.64 -21.04
CA ASP A 369 9.99 -30.91 -20.50
C ASP A 369 8.47 -31.02 -20.58
N VAL A 370 7.98 -32.24 -20.85
CA VAL A 370 6.55 -32.54 -20.99
C VAL A 370 6.18 -33.69 -20.06
N VAL A 371 5.12 -33.50 -19.27
CA VAL A 371 4.53 -34.54 -18.42
C VAL A 371 3.12 -34.84 -18.92
N ASN A 372 2.85 -36.11 -19.21
CA ASN A 372 1.52 -36.59 -19.54
C ASN A 372 0.93 -37.27 -18.31
N ILE A 373 -0.22 -36.79 -17.85
CA ILE A 373 -0.85 -37.21 -16.61
C ILE A 373 -2.20 -37.84 -16.95
N PRO A 374 -2.29 -39.18 -17.00
CA PRO A 374 -3.55 -39.87 -17.26
C PRO A 374 -4.64 -39.53 -16.23
N ALA A 375 -5.90 -39.62 -16.64
CA ALA A 375 -7.02 -39.52 -15.70
C ALA A 375 -6.91 -40.56 -14.57
N GLY A 376 -7.28 -40.17 -13.35
CA GLY A 376 -7.24 -41.00 -12.15
C GLY A 376 -5.90 -40.97 -11.39
N VAL A 377 -4.87 -40.32 -11.93
CA VAL A 377 -3.57 -40.20 -11.25
C VAL A 377 -3.60 -39.08 -10.21
N LYS A 378 -3.35 -39.43 -8.94
CA LYS A 378 -3.11 -38.46 -7.86
C LYS A 378 -1.72 -37.87 -8.01
N HIS A 379 -1.64 -36.55 -8.17
CA HIS A 379 -0.37 -35.86 -8.41
C HIS A 379 -0.37 -34.44 -7.86
N TRP A 380 0.81 -33.84 -7.77
CA TRP A 380 1.01 -32.40 -7.58
C TRP A 380 2.11 -31.90 -8.52
N HIS A 381 2.17 -30.58 -8.71
CA HIS A 381 3.26 -29.92 -9.40
C HIS A 381 3.46 -28.49 -8.87
N GLY A 382 4.66 -27.96 -9.05
CA GLY A 382 5.03 -26.64 -8.53
C GLY A 382 6.46 -26.25 -8.84
N ALA A 383 6.86 -25.10 -8.30
CA ALA A 383 8.21 -24.58 -8.37
C ALA A 383 9.21 -25.36 -7.51
N ALA A 384 10.50 -25.22 -7.82
CA ALA A 384 11.58 -25.62 -6.92
C ALA A 384 11.71 -24.63 -5.74
N PRO A 385 12.36 -24.99 -4.62
CA PRO A 385 12.44 -24.14 -3.42
C PRO A 385 13.02 -22.74 -3.67
N ASP A 386 13.92 -22.62 -4.64
CA ASP A 386 14.74 -21.45 -4.95
C ASP A 386 14.58 -20.96 -6.40
N SER A 387 13.55 -21.40 -7.12
CA SER A 387 13.33 -20.99 -8.51
C SER A 387 11.85 -20.77 -8.78
N TRP A 388 11.54 -19.71 -9.53
CA TRP A 388 10.25 -19.62 -10.20
C TRP A 388 10.08 -20.79 -11.17
N PHE A 389 8.82 -21.13 -11.46
CA PHE A 389 8.46 -22.13 -12.45
C PHE A 389 7.23 -21.71 -13.22
N GLN A 390 7.22 -21.96 -14.52
CA GLN A 390 6.06 -21.73 -15.36
C GLN A 390 5.84 -22.93 -16.27
N HIS A 391 4.58 -23.31 -16.42
CA HIS A 391 4.18 -24.32 -17.39
C HIS A 391 2.80 -24.02 -17.98
N LEU A 392 2.55 -24.54 -19.17
CA LEU A 392 1.21 -24.68 -19.71
C LEU A 392 0.55 -25.91 -19.09
N ALA A 393 -0.67 -25.77 -18.62
CA ALA A 393 -1.57 -26.83 -18.21
C ALA A 393 -2.65 -27.00 -19.28
N ILE A 394 -2.63 -28.15 -19.95
CA ILE A 394 -3.57 -28.50 -21.01
C ILE A 394 -4.53 -29.54 -20.44
N GLU A 395 -5.81 -29.18 -20.33
CA GLU A 395 -6.85 -30.10 -19.88
C GLU A 395 -7.27 -30.99 -21.04
N VAL A 396 -6.93 -32.28 -20.98
CA VAL A 396 -7.25 -33.23 -22.04
C VAL A 396 -8.76 -33.52 -21.98
N PRO A 397 -9.52 -33.37 -23.08
CA PRO A 397 -10.94 -33.67 -23.08
C PRO A 397 -11.23 -35.13 -22.70
N GLY A 398 -12.23 -35.33 -21.85
CA GLY A 398 -12.65 -36.65 -21.38
C GLY A 398 -14.16 -36.71 -21.11
N GLU A 399 -14.71 -37.92 -21.14
CA GLU A 399 -16.14 -38.12 -20.86
C GLU A 399 -16.40 -38.05 -19.35
N GLY A 400 -17.25 -37.11 -18.93
CA GLY A 400 -17.62 -36.93 -17.52
C GLY A 400 -16.50 -36.38 -16.66
N SER A 401 -15.65 -35.50 -17.20
CA SER A 401 -14.48 -34.98 -16.51
C SER A 401 -14.84 -34.16 -15.26
N ARG A 402 -14.08 -34.37 -14.18
CA ARG A 402 -14.13 -33.53 -12.96
C ARG A 402 -12.78 -33.49 -12.25
N ASN A 403 -12.53 -32.43 -11.51
CA ASN A 403 -11.33 -32.27 -10.70
C ASN A 403 -11.64 -32.54 -9.22
N GLU A 404 -10.73 -33.23 -8.55
CA GLU A 404 -10.78 -33.50 -7.11
C GLU A 404 -9.51 -32.99 -6.46
N TRP A 405 -9.67 -31.97 -5.62
CA TRP A 405 -8.57 -31.42 -4.81
C TRP A 405 -8.50 -32.15 -3.48
N LEU A 406 -7.28 -32.52 -3.08
CA LEU A 406 -6.99 -33.31 -1.90
C LEU A 406 -6.10 -32.52 -0.92
N GLU A 407 -5.35 -33.23 -0.09
CA GLU A 407 -4.51 -32.64 0.94
C GLU A 407 -3.31 -31.86 0.36
N PRO A 408 -2.78 -30.88 1.11
CA PRO A 408 -1.52 -30.22 0.76
C PRO A 408 -0.35 -31.21 0.69
N VAL A 409 0.65 -30.89 -0.12
CA VAL A 409 1.94 -31.60 -0.10
C VAL A 409 2.63 -31.28 1.22
N SER A 410 3.02 -32.31 1.97
CA SER A 410 3.68 -32.14 3.27
C SER A 410 4.97 -31.34 3.11
N ASP A 411 5.26 -30.44 4.05
CA ASP A 411 6.51 -29.68 4.03
C ASP A 411 7.73 -30.60 4.19
N GLU A 412 7.57 -31.75 4.87
CA GLU A 412 8.62 -32.76 5.03
C GLU A 412 8.97 -33.44 3.69
N ASP A 413 7.98 -33.86 2.92
CA ASP A 413 8.22 -34.52 1.63
C ASP A 413 8.71 -33.53 0.59
N TYR A 414 8.18 -32.30 0.60
CA TYR A 414 8.65 -31.22 -0.25
C TYR A 414 10.09 -30.80 0.11
N GLY A 415 10.45 -30.79 1.40
CA GLY A 415 11.80 -30.46 1.88
C GLY A 415 12.89 -31.47 1.51
N LYS A 416 12.52 -32.66 1.01
CA LYS A 416 13.46 -33.68 0.48
C LYS A 416 13.90 -33.37 -0.96
N LEU A 417 13.26 -32.41 -1.63
CA LEU A 417 13.59 -31.97 -3.00
C LEU A 417 14.82 -31.05 -3.00
N LYS A 418 15.56 -31.03 -4.11
CA LYS A 418 16.88 -30.39 -4.20
C LYS A 418 16.84 -28.93 -4.62
#